data_AF-A0A925ALG1-F1
#
_entry.id   AF-A0A925ALG1-F1
#
_cell.length_a   1.000
_cell.length_b   1.000
_cell.length_c   1.000
_cell.angle_alpha   90.00
_cell.angle_beta   90.00
_cell.angle_gamma   90.00
#
_symmetry.space_group_name_H-M   'P 1'
#
loop_
_entity.id
_entity.type
_entity.pdbx_description
1 polymer ?
#
loop_
_entity_poly.entity_id
_entity_poly.type
_entity_poly.pdbx_seq_one_letter_code
_entity_poly.pdbx_strand_id
1 'polypeptide(L)'
;MNINQITDRSAGIKLAEAAGAPKTAALIADKDACFQDIFESAVSEIGPGPLVEALQKGPRLWSHMALSMLPNLGSHGEALNAALASSLAVSNHAQPGDRISKFSLYMGAAVSGIVRINNTNDYRNLFVKNTYEFNPADQNIPEGTVVRMYFGIEDDVFIGLAPAQETFIFDSSSPKIAYYTSAGIAGSQTFAFQP
;
A
#
# COMPACT_ATOMS: atom_id res chain seq x y z
N MET A 1 6.54 15.86 9.77
CA MET A 1 5.66 15.60 8.61
C MET A 1 6.54 15.07 7.48
N ASN A 2 6.30 13.83 7.05
CA ASN A 2 7.16 13.15 6.09
C ASN A 2 6.89 13.69 4.67
N ILE A 3 7.94 13.94 3.87
CA ILE A 3 7.90 14.53 2.51
C ILE A 3 6.90 13.79 1.59
N ASN A 4 6.67 12.50 1.83
CA ASN A 4 5.79 11.68 1.01
C ASN A 4 4.28 11.89 1.28
N GLN A 5 3.88 12.29 2.51
CA GLN A 5 2.50 12.71 2.78
C GLN A 5 2.13 13.99 2.01
N ILE A 6 3.12 14.83 1.71
CA ILE A 6 2.95 16.06 0.93
C ILE A 6 2.72 15.74 -0.55
N THR A 7 3.44 14.75 -1.11
CA THR A 7 3.32 14.37 -2.53
C THR A 7 1.98 13.71 -2.86
N ASP A 8 1.50 12.79 -2.01
CA ASP A 8 0.22 12.09 -2.25
C ASP A 8 -0.98 13.02 -2.07
N ARG A 9 -0.94 13.91 -1.08
CA ARG A 9 -1.99 14.91 -0.87
C ARG A 9 -2.00 15.95 -1.99
N SER A 10 -0.84 16.33 -2.54
CA SER A 10 -0.78 17.21 -3.72
C SER A 10 -1.46 16.61 -4.95
N ALA A 11 -1.32 15.30 -5.19
CA ALA A 11 -2.04 14.61 -6.25
C ALA A 11 -3.55 14.53 -5.96
N GLY A 12 -3.91 14.24 -4.71
CA GLY A 12 -5.30 14.22 -4.24
C GLY A 12 -6.01 15.57 -4.42
N ILE A 13 -5.34 16.69 -4.10
CA ILE A 13 -5.87 18.05 -4.28
C ILE A 13 -6.20 18.29 -5.75
N LYS A 14 -5.27 18.02 -6.66
CA LYS A 14 -5.49 18.21 -8.12
C LYS A 14 -6.66 17.38 -8.64
N LEU A 15 -6.80 16.15 -8.15
CA LEU A 15 -7.91 15.27 -8.53
C LEU A 15 -9.25 15.77 -7.97
N ALA A 16 -9.28 16.24 -6.72
CA ALA A 16 -10.46 16.83 -6.12
C ALA A 16 -10.88 18.12 -6.84
N GLU A 17 -9.92 19.00 -7.17
CA GLU A 17 -10.17 20.21 -7.97
C GLU A 17 -10.71 19.87 -9.37
N ALA A 18 -10.09 18.92 -10.07
CA ALA A 18 -10.53 18.48 -11.39
C ALA A 18 -11.92 17.82 -11.37
N ALA A 19 -12.30 17.18 -10.26
CA ALA A 19 -13.62 16.59 -10.06
C ALA A 19 -14.66 17.62 -9.56
N GLY A 20 -14.28 18.86 -9.28
CA GLY A 20 -15.20 19.88 -8.76
C GLY A 20 -15.54 19.71 -7.27
N ALA A 21 -14.63 19.14 -6.47
CA ALA A 21 -14.77 18.89 -5.03
C ALA A 21 -13.90 19.84 -4.17
N PRO A 22 -14.20 21.15 -4.11
CA PRO A 22 -13.33 22.13 -3.45
C PRO A 22 -13.24 21.95 -1.93
N LYS A 23 -14.28 21.46 -1.24
CA LYS A 23 -14.18 21.20 0.22
C LYS A 23 -13.30 20.00 0.51
N THR A 24 -13.41 18.97 -0.33
CA THR A 24 -12.56 17.80 -0.30
C THR A 24 -11.11 18.20 -0.57
N ALA A 25 -10.85 19.03 -1.57
CA ALA A 25 -9.50 19.57 -1.82
C ALA A 25 -8.93 20.30 -0.59
N ALA A 26 -9.74 21.11 0.09
CA ALA A 26 -9.36 21.79 1.32
C ALA A 26 -9.05 20.81 2.47
N LEU A 27 -9.87 19.76 2.65
CA LEU A 27 -9.62 18.70 3.63
C LEU A 27 -8.37 17.88 3.30
N ILE A 28 -8.09 17.64 2.02
CA ILE A 28 -6.84 17.01 1.60
C ILE A 28 -5.65 17.93 1.90
N ALA A 29 -5.78 19.24 1.73
CA ALA A 29 -4.72 20.18 2.08
C ALA A 29 -4.49 20.28 3.60
N ASP A 30 -5.53 20.03 4.40
CA ASP A 30 -5.41 19.93 5.85
C ASP A 30 -4.61 18.68 6.22
N LYS A 31 -3.45 18.90 6.83
CA LYS A 31 -2.52 17.84 7.22
C LYS A 31 -3.01 16.99 8.39
N ASP A 32 -3.98 17.51 9.16
CA ASP A 32 -4.55 16.85 10.33
C ASP A 32 -5.85 16.09 9.99
N ALA A 33 -6.40 16.28 8.77
CA ALA A 33 -7.57 15.56 8.30
C ALA A 33 -7.26 14.10 7.95
N CYS A 34 -8.11 13.20 8.47
CA CYS A 34 -7.98 11.76 8.23
C CYS A 34 -8.62 11.34 6.90
N PHE A 35 -8.28 10.16 6.41
CA PHE A 35 -8.83 9.62 5.15
C PHE A 35 -10.36 9.47 5.18
N GLN A 36 -10.93 9.13 6.34
CA GLN A 36 -12.38 8.98 6.48
C GLN A 36 -13.10 10.31 6.18
N ASP A 37 -12.68 11.41 6.83
CA ASP A 37 -13.27 12.74 6.60
C ASP A 37 -13.15 13.19 5.15
N ILE A 38 -11.99 12.92 4.53
CA ILE A 38 -11.74 13.24 3.11
C ILE A 38 -12.71 12.47 2.22
N PHE A 39 -12.88 11.17 2.45
CA PHE A 39 -13.73 10.33 1.62
C PHE A 39 -15.22 10.62 1.84
N GLU A 40 -15.65 10.87 3.07
CA GLU A 40 -17.03 11.29 3.36
C GLU A 40 -17.35 12.63 2.70
N SER A 41 -16.42 13.59 2.75
CA SER A 41 -16.55 14.86 2.02
C SER A 41 -16.63 14.64 0.51
N ALA A 42 -15.78 13.78 -0.05
CA ALA A 42 -15.76 13.51 -1.48
C ALA A 42 -17.07 12.85 -1.94
N VAL A 43 -17.57 11.85 -1.21
CA VAL A 43 -18.88 11.24 -1.49
C VAL A 43 -19.99 12.29 -1.40
N SER A 44 -19.93 13.20 -0.42
CA SER A 44 -20.93 14.26 -0.29
C SER A 44 -20.89 15.31 -1.41
N GLU A 45 -19.72 15.63 -1.96
CA GLU A 45 -19.59 16.68 -2.98
C GLU A 45 -19.79 16.16 -4.40
N ILE A 46 -19.21 15.00 -4.72
CA ILE A 46 -19.18 14.48 -6.09
C ILE A 46 -19.84 13.12 -6.25
N GLY A 47 -20.27 12.50 -5.15
CA GLY A 47 -20.88 11.17 -5.17
C GLY A 47 -19.86 10.04 -5.30
N PRO A 48 -20.30 8.79 -5.09
CA PRO A 48 -19.42 7.62 -5.06
C PRO A 48 -18.81 7.29 -6.43
N GLY A 49 -19.54 7.49 -7.54
CA GLY A 49 -19.06 7.19 -8.89
C GLY A 49 -17.85 8.04 -9.28
N PRO A 50 -17.98 9.38 -9.31
CA PRO A 50 -16.86 10.29 -9.59
C PRO A 50 -15.69 10.16 -8.60
N LEU A 51 -15.97 9.87 -7.32
CA LEU A 51 -14.93 9.53 -6.36
C LEU A 51 -14.13 8.30 -6.81
N VAL A 52 -14.80 7.20 -7.17
CA VAL A 52 -14.11 5.99 -7.65
C VAL A 52 -13.29 6.26 -8.91
N GLU A 53 -13.80 7.04 -9.87
CA GLU A 53 -13.03 7.43 -11.06
C GLU A 53 -11.78 8.26 -10.72
N ALA A 54 -11.88 9.14 -9.72
CA ALA A 54 -10.73 9.91 -9.24
C ALA A 54 -9.71 9.01 -8.53
N LEU A 55 -10.17 8.07 -7.69
CA LEU A 55 -9.32 7.10 -7.00
C LEU A 55 -8.57 6.18 -7.96
N GLN A 56 -9.21 5.76 -9.07
CA GLN A 56 -8.53 4.99 -10.12
C GLN A 56 -7.37 5.73 -10.78
N LYS A 57 -7.38 7.07 -10.77
CA LYS A 57 -6.31 7.94 -11.33
C LYS A 57 -5.30 8.39 -10.28
N GLY A 58 -5.65 8.27 -9.00
CA GLY A 58 -4.87 8.76 -7.87
C GLY A 58 -3.86 7.75 -7.31
N PRO A 59 -3.17 8.12 -6.22
CA PRO A 59 -2.27 7.21 -5.53
C PRO A 59 -3.02 5.96 -5.06
N ARG A 60 -2.49 4.76 -5.34
CA ARG A 60 -3.12 3.48 -5.00
C ARG A 60 -3.54 3.36 -3.54
N LEU A 61 -2.72 3.92 -2.65
CA LEU A 61 -3.01 3.98 -1.22
C LEU A 61 -4.44 4.48 -0.96
N TRP A 62 -4.86 5.54 -1.65
CA TRP A 62 -6.17 6.15 -1.47
C TRP A 62 -7.29 5.20 -1.87
N SER A 63 -7.12 4.45 -2.96
CA SER A 63 -8.07 3.46 -3.42
C SER A 63 -8.21 2.29 -2.43
N HIS A 64 -7.11 1.81 -1.87
CA HIS A 64 -7.14 0.78 -0.82
C HIS A 64 -7.80 1.28 0.47
N MET A 65 -7.50 2.51 0.89
CA MET A 65 -8.12 3.12 2.06
C MET A 65 -9.61 3.34 1.82
N ALA A 66 -10.02 3.78 0.64
CA ALA A 66 -11.42 3.95 0.27
C ALA A 66 -12.18 2.62 0.32
N LEU A 67 -11.63 1.52 -0.20
CA LEU A 67 -12.25 0.19 -0.10
C LEU A 67 -12.42 -0.29 1.34
N SER A 68 -11.50 0.10 2.24
CA SER A 68 -11.56 -0.28 3.65
C SER A 68 -12.54 0.60 4.45
N MET A 69 -12.67 1.87 4.08
CA MET A 69 -13.42 2.89 4.84
C MET A 69 -14.83 3.13 4.29
N LEU A 70 -15.09 2.78 3.03
CA LEU A 70 -16.38 2.98 2.38
C LEU A 70 -17.04 1.62 2.05
N PRO A 71 -17.62 0.93 3.05
CA PRO A 71 -18.20 -0.40 2.86
C PRO A 71 -19.40 -0.42 1.89
N ASN A 72 -19.98 0.74 1.57
CA ASN A 72 -21.19 0.88 0.76
C ASN A 72 -20.93 1.40 -0.66
N LEU A 73 -19.73 1.22 -1.23
CA LEU A 73 -19.45 1.62 -2.63
C LEU A 73 -20.19 0.74 -3.66
N GLY A 74 -20.79 -0.38 -3.26
CA GLY A 74 -21.52 -1.27 -4.15
C GLY A 74 -20.69 -1.72 -5.36
N SER A 75 -21.28 -1.71 -6.55
CA SER A 75 -20.59 -2.06 -7.81
C SER A 75 -19.41 -1.14 -8.14
N HIS A 76 -19.36 0.09 -7.60
CA HIS A 76 -18.19 0.97 -7.75
C HIS A 76 -17.01 0.47 -6.91
N GLY A 77 -17.26 -0.15 -5.76
CA GLY A 77 -16.24 -0.81 -4.94
C GLY A 77 -15.64 -2.01 -5.67
N GLU A 78 -16.48 -2.82 -6.31
CA GLU A 78 -16.02 -3.93 -7.16
C GLU A 78 -15.19 -3.44 -8.34
N ALA A 79 -15.61 -2.37 -9.03
CA ALA A 79 -14.87 -1.78 -10.13
C ALA A 79 -13.53 -1.17 -9.68
N LEU A 80 -13.47 -0.55 -8.50
CA LEU A 80 -12.24 -0.03 -7.92
C LEU A 80 -11.29 -1.17 -7.54
N ASN A 81 -11.81 -2.23 -6.94
CA ASN A 81 -11.04 -3.42 -6.59
C ASN A 81 -10.52 -4.14 -7.86
N ALA A 82 -11.34 -4.24 -8.90
CA ALA A 82 -10.95 -4.78 -10.20
C ALA A 82 -9.93 -3.87 -10.92
N ALA A 83 -10.02 -2.54 -10.78
CA ALA A 83 -9.02 -1.61 -11.31
C ALA A 83 -7.67 -1.72 -10.57
N LEU A 84 -7.71 -1.93 -9.25
CA LEU A 84 -6.52 -2.25 -8.47
C LEU A 84 -5.91 -3.58 -8.91
N ALA A 85 -6.73 -4.62 -9.11
CA ALA A 85 -6.31 -5.93 -9.60
C ALA A 85 -5.84 -5.92 -11.07
N SER A 86 -6.43 -5.11 -11.94
CA SER A 86 -6.08 -5.04 -13.37
C SER A 86 -4.93 -4.09 -13.67
N SER A 87 -4.69 -3.08 -12.85
CA SER A 87 -3.42 -2.32 -12.91
C SER A 87 -2.25 -3.12 -12.33
N LEU A 88 -2.50 -4.23 -11.63
CA LEU A 88 -1.50 -5.29 -11.36
C LEU A 88 -1.31 -6.24 -12.56
N ALA A 89 -2.20 -6.20 -13.57
CA ALA A 89 -2.08 -7.00 -14.80
C ALA A 89 -1.07 -6.41 -15.81
N VAL A 90 -0.35 -5.33 -15.46
CA VAL A 90 0.87 -4.93 -16.16
C VAL A 90 2.06 -5.59 -15.47
N SER A 91 2.40 -6.80 -15.94
CA SER A 91 3.69 -7.53 -15.87
C SER A 91 4.40 -7.62 -14.51
N ASN A 92 4.69 -8.86 -14.07
CA ASN A 92 5.64 -9.26 -13.01
C ASN A 92 5.06 -9.62 -11.63
N HIS A 93 3.77 -9.94 -11.50
CA HIS A 93 3.26 -10.41 -10.22
C HIS A 93 3.72 -11.86 -9.92
N ALA A 94 4.19 -12.12 -8.70
CA ALA A 94 4.53 -13.46 -8.24
C ALA A 94 3.33 -14.13 -7.60
N GLN A 95 3.20 -15.45 -7.70
CA GLN A 95 2.32 -16.28 -6.89
C GLN A 95 3.13 -17.00 -5.79
N PRO A 96 2.51 -17.49 -4.71
CA PRO A 96 3.22 -18.29 -3.73
C PRO A 96 3.94 -19.49 -4.40
N GLY A 97 5.21 -19.67 -4.06
CA GLY A 97 6.09 -20.67 -4.68
C GLY A 97 6.81 -20.21 -5.96
N ASP A 98 6.45 -19.06 -6.54
CA ASP A 98 7.18 -18.50 -7.66
C ASP A 98 8.61 -18.07 -7.29
N ARG A 99 9.43 -17.96 -8.33
CA ARG A 99 10.72 -17.29 -8.30
C ARG A 99 10.52 -15.78 -8.36
N ILE A 100 11.18 -15.01 -7.49
CA ILE A 100 11.05 -13.54 -7.42
C ILE A 100 12.41 -12.85 -7.35
N SER A 101 12.50 -11.66 -7.93
CA SER A 101 13.69 -10.82 -7.80
C SER A 101 13.62 -9.89 -6.59
N LYS A 102 12.42 -9.45 -6.20
CA LYS A 102 12.22 -8.55 -5.05
C LYS A 102 10.82 -8.65 -4.46
N PHE A 103 10.66 -7.98 -3.33
CA PHE A 103 9.41 -7.78 -2.63
C PHE A 103 9.04 -6.30 -2.59
N SER A 104 7.75 -6.02 -2.60
CA SER A 104 7.22 -4.66 -2.51
C SER A 104 6.02 -4.61 -1.56
N LEU A 105 6.12 -3.82 -0.50
CA LEU A 105 5.02 -3.57 0.45
C LEU A 105 4.46 -2.16 0.25
N TYR A 106 3.16 -2.08 -0.04
CA TYR A 106 2.42 -0.83 -0.09
C TYR A 106 1.79 -0.54 1.28
N MET A 107 2.20 0.57 1.91
CA MET A 107 1.75 0.88 3.26
C MET A 107 0.58 1.87 3.30
N GLY A 108 -0.45 1.47 4.07
CA GLY A 108 -1.67 2.21 4.43
C GLY A 108 -1.46 3.48 5.27
N ALA A 109 -0.45 3.47 6.14
CA ALA A 109 -0.21 4.48 7.16
C ALA A 109 1.29 4.73 7.39
N ALA A 110 1.64 5.92 7.90
CA ALA A 110 3.02 6.31 8.21
C ALA A 110 3.48 5.69 9.54
N VAL A 111 3.98 4.45 9.49
CA VAL A 111 4.71 3.83 10.61
C VAL A 111 6.06 3.30 10.14
N SER A 112 7.00 3.18 11.06
CA SER A 112 8.28 2.53 10.82
C SER A 112 8.04 1.02 10.64
N GLY A 113 8.26 0.50 9.43
CA GLY A 113 8.15 -0.94 9.16
C GLY A 113 9.43 -1.69 9.51
N ILE A 114 9.30 -2.84 10.17
CA ILE A 114 10.35 -3.85 10.30
C ILE A 114 10.08 -4.92 9.26
N VAL A 115 11.10 -5.28 8.48
CA VAL A 115 11.04 -6.46 7.60
C VAL A 115 12.10 -7.45 8.06
N ARG A 116 11.72 -8.70 8.24
CA ARG A 116 12.66 -9.81 8.43
C ARG A 116 12.47 -10.83 7.33
N ILE A 117 13.58 -11.32 6.77
CA ILE A 117 13.56 -12.46 5.84
C ILE A 117 14.13 -13.68 6.51
N ASN A 118 13.38 -14.78 6.52
CA ASN A 118 13.75 -16.02 7.20
C ASN A 118 14.18 -15.73 8.64
N ASN A 119 15.42 -16.11 9.00
CA ASN A 119 16.03 -15.87 10.32
C ASN A 119 17.17 -14.85 10.25
N THR A 120 17.14 -13.93 9.28
CA THR A 120 18.12 -12.83 9.20
C THR A 120 17.83 -11.73 10.21
N ASN A 121 18.75 -10.76 10.33
CA ASN A 121 18.54 -9.59 11.17
C ASN A 121 17.34 -8.76 10.69
N ASP A 122 16.77 -7.99 11.62
CA ASP A 122 15.70 -7.06 11.29
C ASP A 122 16.21 -5.94 10.40
N TYR A 123 15.59 -5.80 9.23
CA TYR A 123 15.83 -4.68 8.34
C TYR A 123 14.83 -3.59 8.66
N ARG A 124 15.38 -2.45 9.07
CA ARG A 124 14.66 -1.23 9.40
C ARG A 124 15.20 -0.18 8.44
N ASN A 125 14.46 0.24 7.40
CA ASN A 125 14.75 1.47 6.62
C ASN A 125 13.72 1.65 5.48
N LEU A 126 12.98 2.76 5.51
CA LEU A 126 13.07 4.02 4.74
C LEU A 126 12.20 4.04 3.47
N PHE A 127 11.01 4.65 3.67
CA PHE A 127 10.02 5.05 2.67
C PHE A 127 10.65 5.63 1.40
N VAL A 128 10.72 4.84 0.32
CA VAL A 128 11.01 5.37 -1.02
C VAL A 128 9.73 5.27 -1.84
N LYS A 129 9.15 6.41 -2.24
CA LYS A 129 7.99 6.46 -3.16
C LYS A 129 6.78 5.61 -2.70
N ASN A 130 6.41 5.68 -1.42
CA ASN A 130 5.24 5.01 -0.83
C ASN A 130 5.24 3.47 -0.86
N THR A 131 6.39 2.86 -1.18
CA THR A 131 6.55 1.40 -1.20
C THR A 131 7.82 1.03 -0.46
N TYR A 132 7.77 0.01 0.37
CA TYR A 132 8.97 -0.63 0.90
C TYR A 132 9.39 -1.69 -0.10
N GLU A 133 10.46 -1.42 -0.85
CA GLU A 133 11.07 -2.43 -1.69
C GLU A 133 12.17 -3.15 -0.90
N PHE A 134 12.16 -4.48 -0.96
CA PHE A 134 13.21 -5.31 -0.41
C PHE A 134 13.76 -6.20 -1.52
N ASN A 135 15.06 -6.08 -1.78
CA ASN A 135 15.78 -6.93 -2.71
C ASN A 135 16.68 -7.91 -1.92
N PRO A 136 16.44 -9.23 -1.98
CA PRO A 136 17.28 -10.21 -1.30
C PRO A 136 18.77 -10.14 -1.66
N ALA A 137 19.11 -9.71 -2.89
CA ALA A 137 20.50 -9.52 -3.31
C ALA A 137 21.23 -8.49 -2.45
N ASP A 138 20.56 -7.38 -2.09
CA ASP A 138 21.15 -6.29 -1.30
C ASP A 138 21.51 -6.76 0.13
N GLN A 139 20.94 -7.88 0.57
CA GLN A 139 21.19 -8.51 1.86
C GLN A 139 22.07 -9.76 1.77
N ASN A 140 22.73 -9.99 0.63
CA ASN A 140 23.57 -11.17 0.38
C ASN A 140 22.82 -12.50 0.54
N ILE A 141 21.51 -12.52 0.29
CA ILE A 141 20.73 -13.77 0.29
C ILE A 141 21.05 -14.54 -1.00
N PRO A 142 21.48 -15.81 -0.93
CA PRO A 142 21.84 -16.58 -2.12
C PRO A 142 20.64 -16.89 -3.03
N GLU A 143 20.89 -16.88 -4.33
CA GLU A 143 19.99 -17.40 -5.37
C GLU A 143 19.44 -18.80 -5.03
N GLY A 144 18.15 -19.03 -5.29
CA GLY A 144 17.47 -20.29 -4.99
C GLY A 144 17.04 -20.46 -3.53
N THR A 145 17.39 -19.52 -2.64
CA THR A 145 16.93 -19.53 -1.24
C THR A 145 15.43 -19.35 -1.16
N VAL A 146 14.75 -20.20 -0.37
CA VAL A 146 13.35 -19.96 -0.01
C VAL A 146 13.29 -18.76 0.92
N VAL A 147 12.52 -17.75 0.54
CA VAL A 147 12.35 -16.50 1.28
C VAL A 147 10.96 -16.45 1.91
N ARG A 148 10.94 -16.24 3.23
CA ARG A 148 9.74 -15.96 4.04
C ARG A 148 9.84 -14.57 4.62
N MET A 149 8.77 -13.80 4.54
CA MET A 149 8.78 -12.44 5.06
C MET A 149 7.96 -12.30 6.33
N TYR A 150 8.51 -11.54 7.27
CA TYR A 150 7.81 -11.09 8.45
C TYR A 150 7.77 -9.58 8.42
N PHE A 151 6.57 -9.03 8.59
CA PHE A 151 6.36 -7.60 8.67
C PHE A 151 6.07 -7.22 10.10
N GLY A 152 6.69 -6.15 10.57
CA GLY A 152 6.40 -5.61 11.88
C GLY A 152 6.22 -4.12 11.85
N ILE A 153 5.62 -3.65 12.92
CA ILE A 153 5.53 -2.24 13.24
C ILE A 153 6.53 -1.99 14.35
N GLU A 154 7.27 -0.91 14.20
CA GLU A 154 7.98 -0.28 15.30
C GLU A 154 7.24 1.00 15.67
N ASP A 155 6.60 0.98 16.83
CA ASP A 155 6.07 2.14 17.55
C ASP A 155 6.68 2.15 18.96
N ASP A 156 6.72 3.30 19.64
CA ASP A 156 7.40 3.53 20.92
C ASP A 156 6.94 2.57 22.05
N VAL A 157 5.82 1.88 21.85
CA VAL A 157 5.18 0.97 22.83
C VAL A 157 5.13 -0.49 22.36
N PHE A 158 5.21 -0.77 21.05
CA PHE A 158 5.02 -2.12 20.50
C PHE A 158 5.99 -2.42 19.36
N ILE A 159 6.80 -3.47 19.56
CA ILE A 159 7.57 -4.13 18.51
C ILE A 159 6.98 -5.52 18.32
N GLY A 160 6.38 -5.77 17.16
CA GLY A 160 5.80 -7.07 16.84
C GLY A 160 5.97 -7.39 15.37
N LEU A 161 6.46 -8.59 15.06
CA LEU A 161 6.48 -9.14 13.70
C LEU A 161 5.27 -10.06 13.52
N ALA A 162 4.40 -9.72 12.58
CA ALA A 162 3.40 -10.61 12.03
C ALA A 162 3.98 -11.36 10.82
N PRO A 163 3.82 -12.68 10.72
CA PRO A 163 4.24 -13.42 9.54
C PRO A 163 3.33 -13.07 8.35
N ALA A 164 3.92 -12.75 7.20
CA ALA A 164 3.27 -13.02 5.93
C ALA A 164 3.48 -14.51 5.63
N GLN A 165 2.40 -15.28 5.53
CA GLN A 165 2.49 -16.75 5.54
C GLN A 165 3.04 -17.36 4.24
N GLU A 166 3.30 -16.56 3.20
CA GLU A 166 3.72 -17.07 1.90
C GLU A 166 5.24 -17.25 1.77
N THR A 167 5.60 -18.23 0.94
CA THR A 167 7.00 -18.55 0.60
C THR A 167 7.26 -18.29 -0.88
N PHE A 168 8.43 -17.77 -1.20
CA PHE A 168 8.91 -17.60 -2.58
C PHE A 168 10.33 -18.12 -2.71
N ILE A 169 10.82 -18.28 -3.94
CA ILE A 169 12.22 -18.63 -4.21
C ILE A 169 12.93 -17.38 -4.73
N PHE A 170 14.06 -17.00 -4.12
CA PHE A 170 14.81 -15.86 -4.63
C PHE A 170 15.48 -16.22 -5.97
N ASP A 171 15.27 -15.35 -6.96
CA ASP A 171 15.85 -15.38 -8.29
C ASP A 171 16.05 -13.96 -8.81
N SER A 172 17.27 -13.40 -8.78
CA SER A 172 17.49 -12.01 -9.20
C SER A 172 17.17 -11.75 -10.68
N SER A 173 17.15 -12.80 -11.50
CA SER A 173 16.77 -12.71 -12.91
C SER A 173 15.27 -12.80 -13.14
N SER A 174 14.51 -13.21 -12.11
CA SER A 174 13.07 -13.35 -12.24
C SER A 174 12.45 -11.98 -12.53
N PRO A 175 11.59 -11.88 -13.55
CA PRO A 175 10.84 -10.66 -13.73
C PRO A 175 9.89 -10.45 -12.55
N LYS A 176 9.48 -11.51 -11.83
CA LYS A 176 8.40 -11.47 -10.85
C LYS A 176 8.78 -10.81 -9.52
N ILE A 177 7.80 -10.18 -8.90
CA ILE A 177 7.85 -9.41 -7.66
C ILE A 177 6.68 -9.86 -6.79
N ALA A 178 6.94 -10.12 -5.51
CA ALA A 178 5.89 -10.44 -4.54
C ALA A 178 5.37 -9.17 -3.85
N TYR A 179 4.06 -8.94 -3.90
CA TYR A 179 3.45 -7.71 -3.41
C TYR A 179 2.57 -7.93 -2.18
N TYR A 180 2.66 -6.99 -1.24
CA TYR A 180 1.86 -6.98 -0.03
C TYR A 180 1.24 -5.61 0.20
N THR A 181 0.08 -5.59 0.85
CA THR A 181 -0.53 -4.37 1.37
C THR A 181 -0.66 -4.46 2.88
N SER A 182 -0.56 -3.32 3.55
CA SER A 182 -0.86 -3.20 4.97
C SER A 182 -2.09 -2.30 5.17
N ALA A 183 -3.04 -2.71 6.01
CA ALA A 183 -4.22 -1.93 6.36
C ALA A 183 -4.42 -1.89 7.89
N GLY A 184 -5.05 -0.82 8.40
CA GLY A 184 -5.30 -0.61 9.83
C GLY A 184 -4.40 0.43 10.49
N ILE A 185 -4.75 0.83 11.72
CA ILE A 185 -3.98 1.79 12.54
C ILE A 185 -2.73 1.11 13.14
N ALA A 186 -1.77 1.93 13.60
CA ALA A 186 -0.60 1.44 14.31
C ALA A 186 -1.02 0.49 15.46
N GLY A 187 -0.35 -0.67 15.57
CA GLY A 187 -0.67 -1.71 16.55
C GLY A 187 -1.81 -2.68 16.17
N SER A 188 -2.65 -2.37 15.17
CA SER A 188 -3.72 -3.26 14.68
C SER A 188 -3.57 -3.61 13.20
N GLN A 189 -2.39 -3.40 12.62
CA GLN A 189 -2.18 -3.50 11.18
C GLN A 189 -2.23 -4.96 10.73
N THR A 190 -2.94 -5.22 9.64
CA THR A 190 -3.02 -6.51 8.96
C THR A 190 -2.26 -6.46 7.64
N PHE A 191 -1.55 -7.54 7.31
CA PHE A 191 -0.82 -7.68 6.06
C PHE A 191 -1.50 -8.71 5.17
N ALA A 192 -1.71 -8.38 3.90
CA ALA A 192 -2.31 -9.27 2.93
C ALA A 192 -1.46 -9.35 1.66
N PHE A 193 -1.23 -10.57 1.20
CA PHE A 193 -0.67 -10.80 -0.11
C PHE A 193 -1.63 -10.28 -1.17
N GLN A 194 -1.13 -9.51 -2.13
CA GLN A 194 -1.89 -9.15 -3.32
C GLN A 194 -1.70 -10.28 -4.33
N PRO A 195 -2.74 -10.89 -4.90
CA PRO A 195 -2.61 -11.90 -5.94
C PRO A 195 -2.41 -11.32 -7.35
#